data_AF-A0A1L5KM82-F1
#
_entry.id   AF-A0A1L5KM82-F1
#
_cell.length_a   1.000
_cell.length_b   1.000
_cell.length_c   1.000
_cell.angle_alpha   90.00
_cell.angle_beta   90.00
_cell.angle_gamma   90.00
#
_symmetry.space_group_name_H-M   'P 1'
#
loop_
_entity.id
_entity.type
_entity.pdbx_description
1 polymer ?
#
loop_
_entity_poly.entity_id
_entity_poly.type
_entity_poly.pdbx_seq_one_letter_code
_entity_poly.pdbx_strand_id
1 'polypeptide(L)'
;VTIDGKATVAYIPKDSVIGLSKINRIVQFFAQRPQVQERLTQQILIALQTLLGTNNVAVSIDAVHYCVKARGIRDATSATTTTSLGGLFKSSQNTRHEFLRAVRHHN
;
A
#
# COMPACT_ATOMS: atom_id res chain seq x y z
N VAL A 1 12.91 14.19 -5.04
CA VAL A 1 11.93 14.55 -6.09
C VAL A 1 10.57 14.00 -5.65
N THR A 2 9.47 14.68 -6.00
CA THR A 2 8.13 14.33 -5.51
C THR A 2 7.68 12.95 -5.99
N ILE A 3 7.01 12.22 -5.09
CA ILE A 3 6.20 11.03 -5.40
C ILE A 3 4.78 11.39 -4.96
N ASP A 4 3.82 11.25 -5.86
CA ASP A 4 2.40 11.53 -5.61
C ASP A 4 1.60 10.24 -5.84
N GLY A 5 0.78 9.83 -4.89
CA GLY A 5 0.13 8.53 -4.96
C GLY A 5 -0.95 8.27 -3.92
N LYS A 6 -1.67 7.17 -4.12
CA LYS A 6 -2.75 6.69 -3.26
C LYS A 6 -2.41 5.31 -2.72
N ALA A 7 -2.74 5.08 -1.45
CA ALA A 7 -2.61 3.77 -0.82
C ALA A 7 -3.99 3.17 -0.54
N THR A 8 -4.17 1.90 -0.91
CA THR A 8 -5.31 1.07 -0.48
C THR A 8 -4.80 0.05 0.52
N VAL A 9 -5.40 0.05 1.72
CA VAL A 9 -5.03 -0.84 2.81
C VAL A 9 -6.25 -1.64 3.25
N ALA A 10 -6.09 -2.95 3.41
CA ALA A 10 -7.10 -3.83 3.96
C ALA A 10 -6.49 -4.75 5.02
N TYR A 11 -7.30 -5.16 5.99
CA TYR A 11 -6.94 -6.18 6.96
C TYR A 11 -8.18 -6.96 7.40
N ILE A 12 -7.97 -8.19 7.88
CA ILE A 12 -9.03 -9.00 8.49
C ILE A 12 -8.82 -8.94 10.01
N PRO A 13 -9.72 -8.29 10.77
CA PRO A 13 -9.60 -8.21 12.22
C PRO A 13 -9.50 -9.61 12.86
N LYS A 14 -8.72 -9.69 13.94
CA LYS A 14 -8.61 -10.90 14.76
C LYS A 14 -9.24 -10.65 16.14
N ASP A 15 -8.46 -10.09 17.05
CA ASP A 15 -8.88 -9.81 18.43
C ASP A 15 -9.15 -8.29 18.64
N SER A 16 -8.73 -7.45 17.70
CA SER A 16 -8.85 -5.99 17.80
C SER A 16 -9.12 -5.32 16.46
N VAL A 17 -9.73 -4.13 16.53
CA VAL A 17 -10.02 -3.24 15.40
C VAL A 17 -9.25 -1.95 15.61
N ILE A 18 -8.44 -1.55 14.62
CA ILE A 18 -7.74 -0.27 14.66
C ILE A 18 -8.67 0.86 14.25
N GLY A 19 -8.59 2.00 14.93
CA GLY A 19 -9.31 3.20 14.49
C GLY A 19 -8.88 3.64 13.09
N LEU A 20 -9.83 3.89 12.20
CA LEU A 20 -9.59 4.15 10.76
C LEU A 20 -8.52 5.22 10.51
N SER A 21 -8.55 6.33 11.27
CA SER A 21 -7.56 7.41 11.12
C SER A 21 -6.11 6.98 11.35
N LYS A 22 -5.87 5.88 12.08
CA LYS A 22 -4.52 5.39 12.37
C LYS A 22 -3.90 4.72 11.15
N ILE A 23 -4.70 4.11 10.27
CA ILE A 23 -4.22 3.54 9.00
C ILE A 23 -3.57 4.65 8.17
N ASN A 24 -4.29 5.76 7.98
CA ASN A 24 -3.81 6.92 7.22
C ASN A 24 -2.53 7.50 7.85
N ARG A 25 -2.48 7.60 9.19
CA ARG A 25 -1.31 8.10 9.91
C ARG A 25 -0.08 7.21 9.74
N ILE A 26 -0.23 5.88 9.76
CA ILE A 26 0.87 4.93 9.57
C ILE A 26 1.43 5.04 8.14
N VAL A 27 0.56 5.10 7.14
CA VAL A 27 0.97 5.29 5.74
C VAL A 27 1.77 6.59 5.59
N GLN A 28 1.24 7.70 6.11
CA GLN A 28 1.90 9.00 6.04
C GLN A 28 3.24 9.00 6.80
N PHE A 29 3.31 8.38 7.97
CA PHE A 29 4.53 8.30 8.76
C PHE A 29 5.70 7.65 8.00
N PHE A 30 5.45 6.58 7.24
CA PHE A 30 6.49 5.97 6.41
C PHE A 30 6.76 6.74 5.11
N ALA A 31 5.76 7.44 4.57
CA ALA A 31 5.90 8.23 3.34
C ALA A 31 6.78 9.48 3.51
N GLN A 32 6.87 10.05 4.73
CA GLN A 32 7.68 11.25 5.04
C GLN A 32 9.19 10.97 5.15
N ARG A 33 9.75 10.15 4.25
CA ARG A 33 11.15 9.72 4.24
C ARG A 33 11.68 9.66 2.80
N PRO A 34 13.00 9.69 2.58
CA PRO A 34 13.57 9.23 1.31
C PRO A 34 13.18 7.77 1.08
N GLN A 35 12.33 7.52 0.08
CA GLN A 35 11.68 6.24 -0.11
C GLN A 35 11.95 5.58 -1.45
N VAL A 36 11.80 4.26 -1.42
CA VAL A 36 11.66 3.36 -2.56
C VAL A 36 10.27 2.75 -2.43
N GLN A 37 9.44 2.78 -3.47
CA GLN A 37 8.00 2.48 -3.36
C GLN A 37 7.75 1.04 -2.87
N GLU A 38 8.56 0.10 -3.34
CA GLU A 38 8.56 -1.30 -2.95
C GLU A 38 8.81 -1.45 -1.44
N ARG A 39 9.81 -0.74 -0.93
CA ARG A 39 10.16 -0.75 0.50
C ARG A 39 9.08 -0.07 1.35
N LEU A 40 8.54 1.06 0.90
CA LEU A 40 7.45 1.77 1.57
C LEU A 40 6.24 0.85 1.77
N THR A 41 5.86 0.12 0.72
CA THR A 41 4.71 -0.81 0.75
C THR A 41 4.93 -1.92 1.78
N GLN A 42 6.14 -2.49 1.84
CA GLN A 42 6.50 -3.53 2.81
C GLN A 42 6.54 -3.00 4.25
N GLN A 43 7.08 -1.80 4.48
CA GLN A 43 7.13 -1.20 5.82
C GLN A 43 5.74 -1.00 6.40
N ILE A 44 4.79 -0.51 5.59
CA ILE A 44 3.40 -0.33 6.01
C ILE A 44 2.76 -1.68 6.33
N LEU A 45 2.97 -2.71 5.49
CA LEU A 45 2.45 -4.05 5.71
C LEU A 45 2.92 -4.59 7.08
N ILE A 46 4.22 -4.59 7.31
CA ILE A 46 4.82 -5.17 8.53
C ILE A 46 4.34 -4.40 9.77
N ALA A 47 4.35 -3.06 9.73
CA ALA A 47 3.91 -2.25 10.86
C ALA A 47 2.44 -2.51 11.23
N LEU A 48 1.56 -2.63 10.24
CA LEU A 48 0.16 -2.96 10.47
C LEU A 48 0.00 -4.37 11.02
N GLN A 49 0.73 -5.36 10.50
CA GLN A 49 0.70 -6.73 11.03
C GLN A 49 1.10 -6.77 12.51
N THR A 50 2.17 -6.05 12.87
CA THR A 50 2.64 -5.95 14.26
C THR A 50 1.59 -5.29 15.17
N LEU A 51 1.01 -4.15 14.75
CA LEU A 51 0.06 -3.41 15.57
C LEU A 51 -1.30 -4.10 15.70
N LEU A 52 -1.74 -4.83 14.67
CA LEU A 52 -3.03 -5.53 14.64
C LEU A 52 -2.94 -6.96 15.21
N GLY A 53 -1.74 -7.50 15.43
CA GLY A 53 -1.55 -8.87 15.90
C GLY A 53 -2.05 -9.94 14.92
N THR A 54 -2.04 -9.63 13.61
CA THR A 54 -2.50 -10.53 12.56
C THR A 54 -1.65 -10.41 11.31
N ASN A 55 -1.39 -11.54 10.64
CA ASN A 55 -0.70 -11.54 9.35
C ASN A 55 -1.65 -11.15 8.20
N ASN A 56 -2.96 -11.16 8.42
CA ASN A 56 -3.98 -10.89 7.41
C ASN A 56 -4.09 -9.40 7.11
N VAL A 57 -3.11 -8.86 6.40
CA VAL A 57 -3.03 -7.46 5.96
C VAL A 57 -2.63 -7.43 4.49
N ALA A 58 -3.16 -6.46 3.74
CA ALA A 58 -2.78 -6.17 2.37
C ALA A 58 -2.61 -4.67 2.17
N VAL A 59 -1.58 -4.29 1.41
CA VAL A 59 -1.25 -2.91 1.08
C VAL A 59 -0.97 -2.83 -0.41
N SER A 60 -1.64 -1.91 -1.09
CA SER A 60 -1.35 -1.55 -2.48
C SER A 60 -1.14 -0.04 -2.57
N ILE A 61 -0.09 0.38 -3.27
CA ILE A 61 0.23 1.78 -3.51
C ILE A 61 0.32 1.99 -5.01
N ASP A 62 -0.43 2.97 -5.51
CA ASP A 62 -0.32 3.46 -6.88
C ASP A 62 0.23 4.88 -6.85
N ALA A 63 1.33 5.14 -7.56
CA ALA A 63 2.01 6.43 -7.49
C ALA A 63 2.70 6.84 -8.80
N VAL A 64 2.78 8.15 -8.98
CA VAL A 64 3.51 8.86 -10.03
C VAL A 64 4.81 9.40 -9.47
N HIS A 65 5.91 9.12 -10.16
CA HIS A 65 7.26 9.54 -9.77
C HIS A 65 7.70 10.72 -10.62
N TYR A 66 7.85 11.91 -10.02
CA TYR A 66 8.22 13.12 -10.79
C TYR A 66 9.65 13.09 -11.32
N CYS A 67 10.51 12.20 -10.82
CA CYS A 67 11.81 11.94 -11.43
C CYS A 67 11.70 11.26 -12.79
N VAL A 68 10.60 10.53 -13.06
CA VAL A 68 10.29 9.88 -14.35
C VAL A 68 9.41 10.80 -15.21
N LYS A 69 8.44 11.48 -14.60
CA LYS A 69 7.46 12.31 -15.31
C LYS A 69 7.99 13.65 -15.78
N ALA A 70 8.75 14.37 -14.94
CA ALA A 70 9.17 15.75 -15.23
C ALA A 70 10.65 15.86 -15.63
N ARG A 71 11.42 14.78 -15.51
CA ARG A 71 12.87 14.73 -15.76
C ARG A 71 13.24 13.41 -16.44
N GLY A 72 14.46 13.31 -16.95
CA GLY A 72 14.94 12.10 -17.62
C GLY A 72 14.09 11.75 -18.84
N ILE A 73 13.47 10.57 -18.82
CA ILE A 73 12.62 10.04 -19.91
C ILE A 73 11.34 10.85 -20.15
N ARG A 74 10.87 11.62 -19.15
CA ARG A 74 9.68 12.52 -19.23
C ARG A 74 8.40 11.81 -19.67
N ASP A 75 8.10 10.67 -19.08
CA ASP A 75 6.87 9.94 -19.35
C ASP A 75 5.69 10.59 -18.60
N ALA A 76 4.81 11.26 -19.35
CA ALA A 76 3.71 12.04 -18.81
C ALA A 76 2.57 11.19 -18.21
N THR A 77 2.46 9.92 -18.62
CA THR A 77 1.30 9.05 -18.35
C THR A 77 1.65 7.86 -17.45
N SER A 78 2.93 7.51 -17.30
CA SER A 78 3.35 6.40 -16.45
C SER A 78 2.99 6.57 -14.97
N ALA A 79 2.60 5.45 -14.37
CA ALA A 79 2.41 5.26 -12.94
C ALA A 79 2.95 3.89 -12.54
N THR A 80 3.28 3.72 -11.27
CA THR A 80 3.78 2.44 -10.73
C THR A 80 2.88 1.97 -9.61
N THR A 81 2.41 0.73 -9.72
CA THR A 81 1.64 0.06 -8.68
C THR A 81 2.51 -0.99 -7.98
N THR A 82 2.62 -0.92 -6.65
CA THR A 82 3.29 -1.92 -5.81
C THR A 82 2.29 -2.52 -4.84
N THR A 83 2.37 -3.84 -4.62
CA THR A 83 1.44 -4.54 -3.71
C THR A 83 2.20 -5.49 -2.79
N SER A 84 1.88 -5.45 -1.50
CA SER A 84 2.43 -6.34 -0.47
C SER A 84 1.27 -7.05 0.23
N LEU A 85 1.28 -8.39 0.21
CA LEU A 85 0.18 -9.24 0.71
C LEU A 85 0.69 -10.13 1.84
N GLY A 86 -0.06 -10.21 2.94
CA GLY A 86 0.20 -11.06 4.08
C GLY A 86 -0.96 -12.00 4.42
N GLY A 87 -0.65 -13.11 5.10
CA GLY A 87 -1.65 -14.07 5.59
C GLY A 87 -2.58 -14.55 4.47
N LEU A 88 -3.89 -14.54 4.72
CA LEU A 88 -4.92 -14.96 3.76
C LEU A 88 -4.89 -14.16 2.46
N PHE A 89 -4.52 -12.87 2.47
CA PHE A 89 -4.37 -12.10 1.23
C PHE A 89 -3.26 -12.65 0.33
N LYS A 90 -2.29 -13.39 0.91
CA LYS A 90 -1.23 -14.07 0.15
C LYS A 90 -1.55 -15.55 -0.09
N SER A 91 -2.10 -16.29 0.87
CA SER A 91 -2.27 -17.74 0.73
C SER A 91 -3.62 -18.15 0.12
N SER A 92 -4.68 -17.38 0.32
CA SER A 92 -6.02 -17.67 -0.20
C SER A 92 -6.24 -16.96 -1.52
N GLN A 93 -6.43 -17.75 -2.59
CA GLN A 93 -6.67 -17.21 -3.93
C GLN A 93 -7.95 -16.35 -4.00
N ASN A 94 -9.00 -16.77 -3.29
CA ASN A 94 -10.26 -16.03 -3.21
C ASN A 94 -10.05 -14.64 -2.59
N THR A 95 -9.47 -14.60 -1.39
CA THR A 95 -9.21 -13.35 -0.64
C THR A 95 -8.25 -12.43 -1.40
N ARG A 96 -7.22 -12.99 -2.04
CA ARG A 96 -6.30 -12.25 -2.91
C ARG A 96 -7.05 -11.57 -4.05
N HIS A 97 -7.88 -12.31 -4.78
CA HIS A 97 -8.62 -11.77 -5.93
C HIS A 97 -9.65 -10.72 -5.51
N GLU A 98 -10.34 -10.94 -4.40
CA GLU A 98 -11.30 -9.98 -3.85
C GLU A 98 -10.64 -8.62 -3.59
N PHE A 99 -9.49 -8.62 -2.90
CA PHE A 99 -8.72 -7.40 -2.64
C PHE A 99 -8.21 -6.75 -3.93
N LEU A 100 -7.54 -7.51 -4.81
CA LEU A 100 -6.96 -6.97 -6.04
C LEU A 100 -8.02 -6.42 -7.00
N ARG A 101 -9.24 -7.00 -7.01
CA ARG A 101 -10.37 -6.46 -7.77
C ARG A 101 -10.86 -5.15 -7.19
N ALA A 102 -11.02 -5.06 -5.87
CA ALA A 102 -11.46 -3.83 -5.20
C ALA A 102 -10.49 -2.65 -5.42
N VAL A 103 -9.18 -2.90 -5.44
CA VAL A 103 -8.14 -1.87 -5.69
C VAL A 103 -8.31 -1.22 -7.07
N ARG A 104 -8.78 -1.95 -8.08
CA ARG A 104 -8.93 -1.44 -9.46
C ARG A 104 -10.12 -0.51 -9.66
N HIS A 105 -11.01 -0.36 -8.69
CA HIS A 105 -12.25 0.40 -8.80
C HIS A 105 -12.15 1.85 -8.29
N HIS A 106 -10.96 2.44 -8.24
CA HIS A 106 -10.84 3.86 -7.91
C HIS A 106 -11.23 4.72 -9.12
N ASN A 107 -12.31 5.48 -8.96
CA ASN A 107 -12.74 6.57 -9.86
C ASN A 107 -11.73 7.73 -9.84
#